data_AF-A0A903U0D7-F1
#
_entry.id   AF-A0A903U0D7-F1
#
_cell.length_a   1.000
_cell.length_b   1.000
_cell.length_c   1.000
_cell.angle_alpha   90.00
_cell.angle_beta   90.00
_cell.angle_gamma   90.00
#
_symmetry.space_group_name_H-M   'P 1'
#
loop_
_entity.id
_entity.type
_entity.pdbx_description
1 polymer ?
#
loop_
_entity_poly.entity_id
_entity_poly.type
_entity_poly.pdbx_seq_one_letter_code
_entity_poly.pdbx_strand_id
1 'polypeptide(L)'
;MIRSINKPHHNANFISWGRGCSSEESCITVKVSISFLKIRFIIYSTDSSRMYGLSLIIPILLFNSIQTGSANDHLQCQSWCHSQPAVQINDGCLCGTKMDGLEAGPFDAFVGIPFAKPPVGRLRFANPVPIDPWKRYLNASTTKSMCIQKYDIFPLATIRGQEDCLYLNVYRPKKCKHKKLPVMVYIHGGGYIGESADPLVLGPEKFMDTRKVIIVTLQYRLGPFGFLASDDRSAPGNFGLKDQSLALRWVQGNIESFGGDRRRVTLFGHSAGAASVQLHMMSPLSEGLFSKAISQSGSALAFWGREYPDQLGLVRKLAVAAEVKGAERMSSEKLITALRKVDASKLLASVDKLKFWNNQPIILFRPVAEKYVDDETFIKEDPKELWAAGRYRKIPWMTGYLPNDGIAVLLSLFVDQLEPFIKNQQELLPLLADVPPSSVPLLYKKFFGGNPISPENAFALTQVYISKTHTDFRLN
;
A
#
# COMPACT_ATOMS: atom_id res chain seq x y z
N MET A 1 -73.10 -42.04 -18.70
CA MET A 1 -73.25 -41.74 -20.14
C MET A 1 -72.09 -40.84 -20.56
N ILE A 2 -71.19 -41.36 -21.41
CA ILE A 2 -70.25 -40.69 -22.35
C ILE A 2 -69.25 -39.59 -21.85
N ARG A 3 -67.96 -39.96 -21.90
CA ARG A 3 -66.69 -39.26 -22.26
C ARG A 3 -66.62 -37.72 -22.36
N SER A 4 -65.52 -37.14 -21.82
CA SER A 4 -64.45 -36.47 -22.62
C SER A 4 -63.27 -35.99 -21.74
N ILE A 5 -62.08 -35.97 -22.33
CA ILE A 5 -60.72 -35.71 -21.80
C ILE A 5 -60.27 -34.28 -22.21
N ASN A 6 -59.58 -33.50 -21.35
CA ASN A 6 -58.26 -32.87 -21.66
C ASN A 6 -57.71 -31.86 -20.62
N LYS A 7 -56.49 -32.19 -20.16
CA LYS A 7 -55.26 -31.39 -19.86
C LYS A 7 -55.20 -30.25 -18.80
N PRO A 8 -54.01 -30.07 -18.16
CA PRO A 8 -53.83 -29.21 -16.98
C PRO A 8 -53.34 -27.79 -17.35
N HIS A 9 -53.87 -26.78 -16.68
CA HIS A 9 -53.36 -25.41 -16.75
C HIS A 9 -52.32 -25.15 -15.65
N HIS A 10 -51.13 -24.71 -16.08
CA HIS A 10 -50.07 -24.15 -15.24
C HIS A 10 -50.55 -22.86 -14.56
N ASN A 11 -50.56 -22.86 -13.22
CA ASN A 11 -50.73 -21.64 -12.43
C ASN A 11 -49.45 -20.80 -12.50
N ALA A 12 -49.54 -19.59 -13.05
CA ALA A 12 -48.52 -18.55 -12.92
C ALA A 12 -48.78 -17.78 -11.60
N ASN A 13 -47.84 -17.86 -10.66
CA ASN A 13 -47.88 -17.07 -9.44
C ASN A 13 -47.52 -15.61 -9.76
N PHE A 14 -48.43 -14.68 -9.48
CA PHE A 14 -48.14 -13.23 -9.52
C PHE A 14 -47.58 -12.79 -8.16
N ILE A 15 -46.42 -12.14 -8.15
CA ILE A 15 -45.85 -11.50 -6.95
C ILE A 15 -45.82 -10.00 -7.21
N SER A 16 -46.58 -9.21 -6.44
CA SER A 16 -46.55 -7.75 -6.51
C SER A 16 -45.53 -7.18 -5.52
N TRP A 17 -44.65 -6.30 -5.97
CA TRP A 17 -43.77 -5.52 -5.09
C TRP A 17 -44.15 -4.04 -5.16
N GLY A 18 -44.50 -3.46 -3.99
CA GLY A 18 -44.44 -2.04 -3.62
C GLY A 18 -45.17 -0.99 -4.47
N ARG A 19 -46.09 -0.23 -3.85
CA ARG A 19 -46.45 1.14 -4.30
C ARG A 19 -45.48 2.13 -3.67
N GLY A 20 -44.82 2.95 -4.49
CA GLY A 20 -44.16 4.17 -4.04
C GLY A 20 -44.89 5.36 -4.63
N CYS A 21 -45.51 6.20 -3.81
CA CYS A 21 -45.99 7.51 -4.23
C CYS A 21 -45.26 8.56 -3.38
N SER A 22 -44.58 9.51 -4.03
CA SER A 22 -44.20 10.77 -3.38
C SER A 22 -45.42 11.68 -3.38
N SER A 23 -45.63 12.42 -2.29
CA SER A 23 -46.61 13.50 -2.26
C SER A 23 -46.24 14.51 -3.33
N GLU A 24 -47.22 14.83 -4.19
CA GLU A 24 -47.17 15.66 -5.40
C GLU A 24 -46.87 14.89 -6.71
N GLU A 25 -47.97 14.56 -7.38
CA GLU A 25 -48.17 14.26 -8.82
C GLU A 25 -47.23 13.27 -9.54
N SER A 26 -47.46 11.97 -9.31
CA SER A 26 -47.57 10.87 -10.31
C SER A 26 -47.23 9.52 -9.67
N CYS A 27 -48.11 8.51 -9.78
CA CYS A 27 -47.82 7.16 -9.28
C CYS A 27 -47.47 6.23 -10.47
N ILE A 28 -46.26 5.67 -10.45
CA ILE A 28 -45.82 4.68 -11.44
C ILE A 28 -46.10 3.28 -10.89
N THR A 29 -46.83 2.47 -11.65
CA THR A 29 -47.06 1.06 -11.29
C THR A 29 -46.29 0.16 -12.25
N VAL A 30 -45.38 -0.66 -11.71
CA VAL A 30 -44.64 -1.66 -12.49
C VAL A 30 -45.18 -3.06 -12.18
N LYS A 31 -45.70 -3.75 -13.19
CA LYS A 31 -46.02 -5.18 -13.11
C LYS A 31 -44.91 -5.99 -13.75
N VAL A 32 -44.40 -6.97 -13.00
CA VAL A 32 -43.44 -7.96 -13.49
C VAL A 32 -44.16 -9.29 -13.63
N SER A 33 -44.06 -9.90 -14.80
CA SER A 33 -44.51 -11.27 -15.03
C SER A 33 -43.30 -12.13 -15.36
N ILE A 34 -43.14 -13.22 -14.60
CA ILE A 34 -42.03 -14.17 -14.73
C ILE A 34 -42.61 -15.49 -15.21
N SER A 35 -42.07 -15.98 -16.32
CA SER A 35 -42.29 -17.36 -16.80
C SER A 35 -40.94 -18.03 -17.01
N PHE A 36 -40.93 -19.36 -17.13
CA PHE A 36 -39.72 -20.21 -17.14
C PHE A 36 -38.64 -19.80 -18.16
N LEU A 37 -38.95 -18.96 -19.16
CA LEU A 37 -38.02 -18.53 -20.21
C LEU A 37 -38.05 -17.02 -20.53
N LYS A 38 -38.86 -16.19 -19.83
CA LYS A 38 -38.98 -14.75 -20.12
C LYS A 38 -39.44 -13.95 -18.90
N ILE A 39 -38.82 -12.78 -18.69
CA ILE A 39 -39.27 -11.73 -17.76
C ILE A 39 -39.84 -10.58 -18.61
N ARG A 40 -41.08 -10.16 -18.32
CA ARG A 40 -41.72 -8.97 -18.92
C ARG A 40 -41.98 -7.92 -17.87
N PHE A 41 -41.61 -6.68 -18.17
CA PHE A 41 -41.96 -5.48 -17.40
C PHE A 41 -43.05 -4.71 -18.13
N ILE A 42 -44.13 -4.36 -17.42
CA ILE A 42 -45.19 -3.49 -17.92
C ILE A 42 -45.29 -2.30 -16.96
N ILE A 43 -45.04 -1.10 -17.47
CA ILE A 43 -45.07 0.14 -16.70
C ILE A 43 -46.35 0.89 -17.06
N TYR A 44 -47.16 1.24 -16.06
CA TYR A 44 -48.33 2.10 -16.21
C TYR A 44 -48.01 3.49 -15.63
N SER A 45 -48.30 4.52 -16.41
CA SER A 45 -48.40 5.91 -15.95
C SER A 45 -49.87 6.34 -16.03
N THR A 46 -50.36 7.12 -15.06
CA THR A 46 -51.74 7.64 -15.04
C THR A 46 -51.95 8.88 -15.91
N ASP A 47 -50.97 9.28 -16.73
CA ASP A 47 -51.13 10.44 -17.60
C ASP A 47 -51.59 10.03 -19.00
N SER A 48 -52.81 10.44 -19.35
CA SER A 48 -53.45 10.19 -20.63
C SER A 48 -52.89 11.14 -21.69
N SER A 49 -51.73 10.82 -22.27
CA SER A 49 -51.39 11.17 -23.66
C SER A 49 -49.99 10.68 -24.03
N ARG A 50 -49.89 10.10 -25.24
CA ARG A 50 -48.69 9.69 -26.00
C ARG A 50 -48.15 8.28 -25.76
N MET A 51 -48.46 7.40 -26.73
CA MET A 51 -47.66 6.23 -27.06
C MET A 51 -46.32 6.68 -27.67
N TYR A 52 -45.20 6.19 -27.12
CA TYR A 52 -43.94 6.11 -27.84
C TYR A 52 -43.54 4.63 -27.95
N GLY A 53 -43.62 4.08 -29.16
CA GLY A 53 -42.96 2.83 -29.51
C GLY A 53 -41.49 3.12 -29.83
N LEU A 54 -40.58 2.35 -29.23
CA LEU A 54 -39.17 2.39 -29.57
C LEU A 54 -38.64 0.97 -29.77
N SER A 55 -38.17 0.72 -30.99
CA SER A 55 -37.52 -0.49 -31.46
C SER A 55 -36.19 -0.75 -30.75
N LEU A 56 -35.85 -2.03 -30.64
CA LEU A 56 -34.67 -2.58 -30.00
C LEU A 56 -33.34 -1.96 -30.48
N ILE A 57 -32.54 -1.47 -29.53
CA ILE A 57 -31.08 -1.54 -29.57
C ILE A 57 -30.69 -2.55 -28.47
N ILE A 58 -29.99 -3.61 -28.87
CA ILE A 58 -29.49 -4.66 -27.97
C ILE A 58 -28.40 -4.06 -27.08
N PRO A 59 -28.56 -3.99 -25.74
CA PRO A 59 -27.42 -3.83 -24.86
C PRO A 59 -26.85 -5.24 -24.62
N ILE A 60 -25.63 -5.47 -25.08
CA ILE A 60 -24.79 -6.54 -24.57
C ILE A 60 -24.60 -6.23 -23.08
N LEU A 61 -25.37 -6.92 -22.23
CA LEU A 61 -25.13 -6.96 -20.80
C LEU A 61 -23.78 -7.65 -20.58
N LEU A 62 -22.72 -6.85 -20.43
CA LEU A 62 -21.60 -7.26 -19.61
C LEU A 62 -22.17 -7.54 -18.22
N PHE A 63 -22.36 -8.82 -17.90
CA PHE A 63 -22.58 -9.28 -16.54
C PHE A 63 -21.33 -8.92 -15.74
N ASN A 64 -21.30 -7.71 -15.17
CA ASN A 64 -20.59 -7.52 -13.91
C ASN A 64 -21.44 -8.24 -12.87
N SER A 65 -20.99 -9.45 -12.53
CA SER A 65 -21.48 -10.20 -11.38
C SER A 65 -21.29 -9.37 -10.13
N ILE A 66 -22.32 -8.62 -9.73
CA ILE A 66 -22.49 -8.22 -8.34
C ILE A 66 -22.84 -9.52 -7.61
N GLN A 67 -21.83 -10.24 -7.13
CA GLN A 67 -22.03 -11.31 -6.16
C GLN A 67 -22.51 -10.65 -4.87
N THR A 68 -23.83 -10.56 -4.69
CA THR A 68 -24.39 -10.45 -3.35
C THR A 68 -24.07 -11.77 -2.67
N GLY A 69 -23.00 -11.81 -1.88
CA GLY A 69 -22.68 -12.97 -1.03
C GLY A 69 -23.93 -13.32 -0.24
N SER A 70 -24.50 -14.48 -0.55
CA SER A 70 -25.77 -14.90 0.03
C SER A 70 -25.53 -15.32 1.48
N ALA A 71 -26.57 -15.34 2.32
CA ALA A 71 -26.47 -15.87 3.68
C ALA A 71 -25.87 -17.30 3.72
N ASN A 72 -26.00 -18.06 2.62
CA ASN A 72 -25.38 -19.37 2.48
C ASN A 72 -23.85 -19.31 2.41
N ASP A 73 -23.25 -18.30 1.76
CA ASP A 73 -21.80 -18.19 1.62
C ASP A 73 -21.14 -17.92 2.99
N HIS A 74 -21.79 -17.11 3.82
CA HIS A 74 -21.34 -16.84 5.19
C HIS A 74 -21.43 -18.09 6.08
N LEU A 75 -22.54 -18.84 6.00
CA LEU A 75 -22.71 -20.11 6.74
C LEU A 75 -21.69 -21.16 6.29
N GLN A 76 -21.41 -21.24 4.99
CA GLN A 76 -20.40 -22.13 4.43
C GLN A 76 -18.99 -21.74 4.92
N CYS A 77 -18.65 -20.45 4.91
CA CYS A 77 -17.36 -19.97 5.39
C CYS A 77 -17.16 -20.29 6.88
N GLN A 78 -18.19 -20.09 7.71
CA GLN A 78 -18.15 -20.49 9.12
C GLN A 78 -17.95 -22.00 9.30
N SER A 79 -18.61 -22.83 8.47
CA SER A 79 -18.46 -24.29 8.54
C SER A 79 -17.02 -24.75 8.26
N TRP A 80 -16.31 -24.08 7.35
CA TRP A 80 -14.92 -24.41 7.02
C TRP A 80 -13.92 -24.04 8.12
N CYS A 81 -14.18 -22.97 8.87
CA CYS A 81 -13.25 -22.48 9.89
C CYS A 81 -13.50 -23.05 11.29
N HIS A 82 -14.53 -23.88 11.47
CA HIS A 82 -14.91 -24.48 12.75
C HIS A 82 -15.03 -23.44 13.89
N SER A 83 -14.16 -23.49 14.90
CA SER A 83 -14.14 -22.60 16.07
C SER A 83 -13.28 -21.34 15.88
N GLN A 84 -12.59 -21.22 14.74
CA GLN A 84 -11.76 -20.07 14.41
C GLN A 84 -12.58 -18.92 13.84
N PRO A 85 -12.08 -17.67 13.95
CA PRO A 85 -12.70 -16.52 13.29
C PRO A 85 -12.82 -16.76 11.77
N ALA A 86 -14.03 -16.59 11.23
CA ALA A 86 -14.32 -16.75 9.82
C ALA A 86 -14.84 -15.43 9.22
N VAL A 87 -14.36 -15.07 8.03
CA VAL A 87 -14.85 -13.89 7.29
C VAL A 87 -14.94 -14.23 5.80
N GLN A 88 -16.12 -14.00 5.22
CA GLN A 88 -16.32 -14.04 3.77
C GLN A 88 -16.00 -12.66 3.17
N ILE A 89 -15.02 -12.60 2.27
CA ILE A 89 -14.66 -11.40 1.50
C ILE A 89 -14.98 -11.61 0.01
N ASN A 90 -14.72 -10.59 -0.83
CA ASN A 90 -14.96 -10.69 -2.27
C ASN A 90 -14.06 -11.75 -2.93
N ASP A 91 -12.84 -11.94 -2.41
CA ASP A 91 -11.87 -12.87 -2.95
C ASP A 91 -12.10 -14.33 -2.51
N GLY A 92 -12.90 -14.56 -1.46
CA GLY A 92 -13.19 -15.90 -0.91
C GLY A 92 -13.36 -15.92 0.60
N CYS A 93 -13.42 -17.12 1.19
CA CYS A 93 -13.52 -17.29 2.64
C CYS A 93 -12.13 -17.24 3.31
N LEU A 94 -12.02 -16.57 4.45
CA LEU A 94 -10.83 -16.51 5.29
C LEU A 94 -11.07 -17.17 6.66
N CYS A 95 -10.15 -18.05 7.06
CA CYS A 95 -10.08 -18.56 8.43
C CYS A 95 -8.90 -17.91 9.16
N GLY A 96 -9.20 -17.09 10.16
CA GLY A 96 -8.22 -16.38 10.98
C GLY A 96 -7.82 -17.16 12.24
N THR A 97 -7.30 -16.43 13.22
CA THR A 97 -6.96 -16.92 14.55
C THR A 97 -7.37 -15.91 15.62
N LYS A 98 -7.25 -16.29 16.89
CA LYS A 98 -7.31 -15.36 18.02
C LYS A 98 -5.91 -15.05 18.48
N MET A 99 -5.67 -13.80 18.85
CA MET A 99 -4.44 -13.35 19.50
C MET A 99 -4.82 -12.71 20.83
N ASP A 100 -3.93 -12.80 21.81
CA ASP A 100 -4.13 -12.20 23.13
C ASP A 100 -3.86 -10.69 23.08
N GLY A 101 -4.77 -9.89 23.62
CA GLY A 101 -4.52 -8.48 23.94
C GLY A 101 -3.70 -8.34 25.21
N LEU A 102 -3.22 -7.13 25.51
CA LEU A 102 -2.48 -6.89 26.76
C LEU A 102 -3.44 -6.77 27.95
N GLU A 103 -4.62 -6.20 27.74
CA GLU A 103 -5.56 -5.87 28.83
C GLU A 103 -7.00 -6.28 28.52
N ALA A 104 -7.48 -6.10 27.30
CA ALA A 104 -8.89 -6.29 26.95
C ALA A 104 -9.24 -7.74 26.55
N GLY A 105 -8.36 -8.69 26.80
CA GLY A 105 -8.51 -10.08 26.39
C GLY A 105 -8.33 -10.31 24.87
N PRO A 106 -8.67 -11.50 24.37
CA PRO A 106 -8.31 -11.88 23.00
C PRO A 106 -9.14 -11.16 21.93
N PHE A 107 -8.51 -10.91 20.78
CA PHE A 107 -9.08 -10.30 19.58
C PHE A 107 -8.98 -11.23 18.36
N ASP A 108 -9.76 -10.95 17.31
CA ASP A 108 -9.68 -11.73 16.06
C ASP A 108 -8.54 -11.15 15.19
N ALA A 109 -7.70 -12.03 14.66
CA ALA A 109 -6.61 -11.71 13.76
C ALA A 109 -6.69 -12.53 12.47
N PHE A 110 -6.54 -11.86 11.34
CA PHE A 110 -6.42 -12.47 10.03
C PHE A 110 -5.09 -12.03 9.44
N VAL A 111 -4.12 -12.94 9.46
CA VAL A 111 -2.72 -12.65 9.17
C VAL A 111 -2.32 -13.38 7.89
N GLY A 112 -1.63 -12.69 6.98
CA GLY A 112 -1.15 -13.28 5.74
C GLY A 112 -2.20 -13.37 4.64
N ILE A 113 -3.10 -12.38 4.53
CA ILE A 113 -4.10 -12.31 3.46
C ILE A 113 -3.42 -11.78 2.19
N PRO A 114 -3.39 -12.52 1.06
CA PRO A 114 -2.83 -12.01 -0.18
C PRO A 114 -3.74 -10.92 -0.76
N PHE A 115 -3.17 -9.78 -1.14
CA PHE A 115 -3.91 -8.73 -1.86
C PHE A 115 -3.45 -8.57 -3.32
N ALA A 116 -2.36 -9.25 -3.70
CA ALA A 116 -1.81 -9.23 -5.04
C ALA A 116 -1.21 -10.60 -5.41
N LYS A 117 -1.04 -10.85 -6.71
CA LYS A 117 -0.27 -11.98 -7.22
C LYS A 117 1.21 -11.83 -6.82
N PRO A 118 1.92 -12.94 -6.55
CA PRO A 118 3.35 -12.88 -6.24
C PRO A 118 4.14 -12.15 -7.34
N PRO A 119 4.94 -11.11 -7.00
CA PRO A 119 5.66 -10.28 -7.97
C PRO A 119 6.95 -10.96 -8.47
N VAL A 120 6.87 -12.23 -8.84
CA VAL A 120 8.01 -13.05 -9.30
C VAL A 120 8.04 -13.19 -10.82
N GLY A 121 9.20 -13.56 -11.36
CA GLY A 121 9.37 -13.81 -12.79
C GLY A 121 9.02 -12.59 -13.64
N ARG A 122 7.98 -12.69 -14.47
CA ARG A 122 7.53 -11.57 -15.33
C ARG A 122 6.89 -10.42 -14.54
N LEU A 123 6.37 -10.68 -13.34
CA LEU A 123 5.76 -9.67 -12.46
C LEU A 123 6.81 -8.93 -11.61
N ARG A 124 8.07 -9.36 -11.63
CA ARG A 124 9.17 -8.59 -11.05
C ARG A 124 9.37 -7.32 -11.89
N PHE A 125 9.47 -6.17 -11.22
CA PHE A 125 9.51 -4.84 -11.86
C PHE A 125 8.29 -4.57 -12.76
N ALA A 126 7.09 -4.91 -12.26
CA ALA A 126 5.82 -4.60 -12.89
C ALA A 126 4.82 -4.12 -11.83
N ASN A 127 3.77 -3.41 -12.29
CA ASN A 127 2.66 -3.01 -11.43
C ASN A 127 2.02 -4.24 -10.77
N PRO A 128 1.57 -4.14 -9.50
CA PRO A 128 0.97 -5.28 -8.83
C PRO A 128 -0.36 -5.66 -9.47
N VAL A 129 -0.59 -6.96 -9.59
CA VAL A 129 -1.83 -7.50 -10.14
C VAL A 129 -2.69 -8.00 -8.98
N PRO A 130 -3.99 -7.65 -8.90
CA PRO A 130 -4.89 -8.18 -7.87
C PRO A 130 -4.87 -9.70 -7.82
N ILE A 131 -5.01 -10.27 -6.62
CA ILE A 131 -5.10 -11.72 -6.46
C ILE A 131 -6.38 -12.26 -7.12
N ASP A 132 -6.32 -13.47 -7.68
CA ASP A 132 -7.52 -14.13 -8.21
C ASP A 132 -8.38 -14.67 -7.05
N PRO A 133 -9.71 -14.62 -7.13
CA PRO A 133 -10.58 -15.22 -6.12
C PRO A 133 -10.33 -16.73 -5.98
N TRP A 134 -10.46 -17.24 -4.75
CA TRP A 134 -10.29 -18.65 -4.43
C TRP A 134 -11.61 -19.30 -4.02
N LYS A 135 -11.80 -20.58 -4.41
CA LYS A 135 -13.06 -21.31 -4.22
C LYS A 135 -13.25 -21.91 -2.82
N ARG A 136 -12.16 -22.26 -2.14
CA ARG A 136 -12.20 -22.87 -0.80
C ARG A 136 -11.99 -21.78 0.27
N TYR A 137 -11.69 -22.17 1.51
CA TYR A 137 -11.16 -21.20 2.48
C TYR A 137 -9.66 -21.00 2.25
N LEU A 138 -9.17 -19.83 2.61
CA LEU A 138 -7.75 -19.54 2.76
C LEU A 138 -7.42 -19.47 4.25
N ASN A 139 -6.33 -20.13 4.64
CA ASN A 139 -5.85 -20.05 6.01
C ASN A 139 -5.08 -18.73 6.22
N ALA A 140 -5.68 -17.83 6.98
CA ALA A 140 -5.14 -16.53 7.39
C ALA A 140 -4.81 -16.52 8.90
N SER A 141 -4.28 -17.64 9.42
CA SER A 141 -3.88 -17.79 10.82
C SER A 141 -2.36 -17.72 11.04
N THR A 142 -1.57 -17.57 9.97
CA THR A 142 -0.10 -17.68 10.02
C THR A 142 0.55 -16.52 9.29
N THR A 143 1.60 -15.95 9.87
CA THR A 143 2.42 -14.92 9.21
C THR A 143 2.98 -15.42 7.89
N LYS A 144 3.08 -14.48 6.94
CA LYS A 144 3.72 -14.69 5.64
C LYS A 144 5.06 -13.96 5.61
N SER A 145 5.90 -14.33 4.64
CA SER A 145 7.24 -13.76 4.55
C SER A 145 7.19 -12.24 4.37
N MET A 146 8.12 -11.54 5.00
CA MET A 146 8.42 -10.15 4.68
C MET A 146 8.99 -10.04 3.26
N CYS A 147 8.86 -8.86 2.65
CA CYS A 147 9.51 -8.60 1.37
C CYS A 147 11.03 -8.71 1.49
N ILE A 148 11.67 -9.27 0.46
CA ILE A 148 13.12 -9.44 0.44
C ILE A 148 13.82 -8.10 0.68
N GLN A 149 14.70 -8.08 1.67
CA GLN A 149 15.27 -6.84 2.21
C GLN A 149 16.64 -7.07 2.85
N LYS A 150 17.41 -5.99 2.92
CA LYS A 150 18.64 -5.88 3.71
C LYS A 150 18.56 -4.54 4.43
N TYR A 151 18.20 -4.57 5.70
CA TYR A 151 17.84 -3.37 6.43
C TYR A 151 19.08 -2.65 6.97
N ASP A 152 19.86 -2.06 6.06
CA ASP A 152 21.18 -1.46 6.31
C ASP A 152 21.18 -0.20 7.22
N ILE A 153 20.02 0.16 7.81
CA ILE A 153 19.95 1.08 8.95
C ILE A 153 20.58 0.44 10.19
N PHE A 154 20.42 -0.88 10.34
CA PHE A 154 21.02 -1.63 11.42
C PHE A 154 22.42 -2.14 11.03
N PRO A 155 23.40 -2.08 11.94
CA PRO A 155 24.72 -2.67 11.69
C PRO A 155 24.59 -4.17 11.47
N LEU A 156 25.46 -4.74 10.64
CA LEU A 156 25.52 -6.18 10.33
C LEU A 156 24.22 -6.75 9.75
N ALA A 157 23.44 -5.93 9.04
CA ALA A 157 22.20 -6.38 8.41
C ALA A 157 22.44 -7.53 7.41
N THR A 158 21.62 -8.58 7.51
CA THR A 158 21.62 -9.71 6.59
C THR A 158 20.40 -9.69 5.67
N ILE A 159 20.52 -10.32 4.50
CA ILE A 159 19.39 -10.46 3.57
C ILE A 159 18.37 -11.44 4.16
N ARG A 160 17.10 -11.02 4.20
CA ARG A 160 15.96 -11.83 4.68
C ARG A 160 14.73 -11.58 3.81
N GLY A 161 13.72 -12.44 3.93
CA GLY A 161 12.43 -12.31 3.24
C GLY A 161 12.37 -13.00 1.88
N GLN A 162 11.27 -12.80 1.18
CA GLN A 162 10.97 -13.39 -0.13
C GLN A 162 10.30 -12.37 -1.06
N GLU A 163 10.28 -12.64 -2.36
CA GLU A 163 9.55 -11.79 -3.32
C GLU A 163 8.04 -11.98 -3.25
N ASP A 164 7.58 -13.21 -2.97
CA ASP A 164 6.19 -13.47 -2.64
C ASP A 164 5.90 -12.95 -1.23
N CYS A 165 5.56 -11.67 -1.15
CA CYS A 165 5.42 -10.94 0.11
C CYS A 165 4.22 -9.99 0.15
N LEU A 166 3.40 -9.90 -0.91
CA LEU A 166 2.29 -8.94 -1.00
C LEU A 166 1.05 -9.41 -0.23
N TYR A 167 1.21 -9.43 1.09
CA TYR A 167 0.22 -9.82 2.07
C TYR A 167 -0.11 -8.66 3.02
N LEU A 168 -1.32 -8.68 3.55
CA LEU A 168 -1.77 -7.78 4.61
C LEU A 168 -2.39 -8.56 5.77
N ASN A 169 -2.50 -7.89 6.90
CA ASN A 169 -3.09 -8.41 8.13
C ASN A 169 -4.25 -7.50 8.55
N VAL A 170 -5.32 -8.10 9.07
CA VAL A 170 -6.48 -7.39 9.61
C VAL A 170 -6.72 -7.84 11.05
N TYR A 171 -6.75 -6.88 11.97
CA TYR A 171 -7.00 -7.10 13.39
C TYR A 171 -8.26 -6.36 13.81
N ARG A 172 -9.18 -7.06 14.48
CA ARG A 172 -10.43 -6.48 14.96
C ARG A 172 -10.76 -6.94 16.38
N PRO A 173 -11.38 -6.09 17.21
CA PRO A 173 -11.89 -6.50 18.51
C PRO A 173 -13.04 -7.52 18.35
N LYS A 174 -13.18 -8.40 19.35
CA LYS A 174 -14.22 -9.42 19.37
C LYS A 174 -15.62 -8.78 19.42
N LYS A 175 -16.44 -9.06 18.39
CA LYS A 175 -17.88 -8.69 18.26
C LYS A 175 -18.22 -7.24 18.64
N CYS A 176 -18.06 -6.30 17.71
CA CYS A 176 -18.71 -4.99 17.80
C CYS A 176 -20.20 -5.12 17.43
N LYS A 177 -21.06 -5.17 18.45
CA LYS A 177 -22.51 -5.14 18.25
C LYS A 177 -22.92 -3.79 17.63
N HIS A 178 -23.47 -3.84 16.42
CA HIS A 178 -24.31 -2.83 15.76
C HIS A 178 -23.69 -1.54 15.20
N LYS A 179 -22.36 -1.38 15.18
CA LYS A 179 -21.71 -0.24 14.47
C LYS A 179 -20.44 -0.67 13.75
N LYS A 180 -20.31 -0.27 12.48
CA LYS A 180 -19.03 -0.35 11.74
C LYS A 180 -17.97 0.49 12.46
N LEU A 181 -16.75 -0.02 12.58
CA LEU A 181 -15.64 0.66 13.24
C LEU A 181 -14.83 1.53 12.25
N PRO A 182 -14.24 2.65 12.69
CA PRO A 182 -13.15 3.29 11.96
C PRO A 182 -12.03 2.30 11.64
N VAL A 183 -11.38 2.49 10.50
CA VAL A 183 -10.28 1.65 10.03
C VAL A 183 -9.01 2.48 10.03
N MET A 184 -7.93 1.95 10.57
CA MET A 184 -6.60 2.54 10.45
C MET A 184 -5.71 1.60 9.64
N VAL A 185 -5.15 2.10 8.53
CA VAL A 185 -4.27 1.34 7.64
C VAL A 185 -2.85 1.85 7.84
N TYR A 186 -1.97 0.98 8.35
CA TYR A 186 -0.59 1.29 8.65
C TYR A 186 0.34 0.92 7.49
N ILE A 187 1.14 1.89 7.04
CA ILE A 187 2.27 1.67 6.14
C ILE A 187 3.55 1.72 6.98
N HIS A 188 4.27 0.60 7.00
CA HIS A 188 5.53 0.52 7.75
C HIS A 188 6.63 1.40 7.15
N GLY A 189 7.56 1.80 8.01
CA GLY A 189 8.74 2.58 7.62
C GLY A 189 9.84 1.73 6.99
N GLY A 190 11.08 2.02 7.36
CA GLY A 190 12.25 1.26 6.93
C GLY A 190 12.97 1.79 5.71
N GLY A 191 12.88 3.09 5.45
CA GLY A 191 13.67 3.75 4.40
C GLY A 191 13.44 3.20 2.99
N TYR A 192 12.28 2.57 2.75
CA TYR A 192 11.99 1.79 1.54
C TYR A 192 12.92 0.58 1.31
N ILE A 193 13.78 0.20 2.26
CA ILE A 193 14.77 -0.87 2.14
C ILE A 193 14.57 -2.02 3.14
N GLY A 194 13.74 -1.84 4.17
CA GLY A 194 13.48 -2.83 5.20
C GLY A 194 12.19 -2.60 5.98
N GLU A 195 12.03 -3.31 7.10
CA GLU A 195 10.86 -3.40 7.98
C GLU A 195 9.81 -4.44 7.53
N SER A 196 8.83 -4.74 8.38
CA SER A 196 7.82 -5.77 8.10
C SER A 196 6.49 -5.53 8.82
N ALA A 197 5.40 -5.88 8.16
CA ALA A 197 4.04 -5.96 8.73
C ALA A 197 3.81 -7.13 9.71
N ASP A 198 4.83 -7.93 10.02
CA ASP A 198 4.76 -9.06 10.95
C ASP A 198 4.28 -8.60 12.34
N PRO A 199 3.26 -9.24 12.95
CA PRO A 199 2.79 -8.90 14.29
C PRO A 199 3.87 -8.91 15.39
N LEU A 200 4.95 -9.69 15.25
CA LEU A 200 6.07 -9.66 16.20
C LEU A 200 6.89 -8.38 16.11
N VAL A 201 6.85 -7.70 14.96
CA VAL A 201 7.51 -6.40 14.73
C VAL A 201 6.53 -5.25 14.96
N LEU A 202 5.29 -5.40 14.48
CA LEU A 202 4.23 -4.39 14.52
C LEU A 202 2.96 -4.94 15.18
N GLY A 203 3.06 -5.18 16.48
CA GLY A 203 1.96 -5.70 17.30
C GLY A 203 0.74 -4.77 17.35
N PRO A 204 -0.50 -5.28 17.15
CA PRO A 204 -1.72 -4.47 17.16
C PRO A 204 -2.34 -4.30 18.56
N GLU A 205 -1.76 -4.92 19.60
CA GLU A 205 -2.42 -5.22 20.86
C GLU A 205 -2.94 -3.95 21.55
N LYS A 206 -2.12 -2.90 21.62
CA LYS A 206 -2.53 -1.61 22.22
C LYS A 206 -3.74 -0.99 21.52
N PHE A 207 -3.86 -1.14 20.20
CA PHE A 207 -5.06 -0.68 19.48
C PHE A 207 -6.25 -1.60 19.73
N MET A 208 -6.03 -2.91 19.78
CA MET A 208 -7.07 -3.88 20.03
C MET A 208 -7.66 -3.75 21.44
N ASP A 209 -6.84 -3.37 22.42
CA ASP A 209 -7.28 -3.08 23.80
C ASP A 209 -8.26 -1.91 23.88
N THR A 210 -8.13 -0.92 22.99
CA THR A 210 -9.10 0.20 22.93
C THR A 210 -10.49 -0.26 22.48
N ARG A 211 -10.58 -1.36 21.73
CA ARG A 211 -11.79 -1.87 21.06
C ARG A 211 -12.52 -0.85 20.16
N LYS A 212 -11.82 0.19 19.69
CA LYS A 212 -12.42 1.32 18.97
C LYS A 212 -12.14 1.33 17.47
N VAL A 213 -11.18 0.54 16.99
CA VAL A 213 -10.71 0.57 15.61
C VAL A 213 -10.46 -0.83 15.06
N ILE A 214 -10.47 -0.93 13.74
CA ILE A 214 -9.85 -2.05 13.01
C ILE A 214 -8.49 -1.58 12.52
N ILE A 215 -7.46 -2.40 12.74
CA ILE A 215 -6.11 -2.14 12.24
C ILE A 215 -5.85 -3.03 11.03
N VAL A 216 -5.32 -2.42 9.98
CA VAL A 216 -4.78 -3.12 8.81
C VAL A 216 -3.29 -2.80 8.72
N THR A 217 -2.43 -3.81 8.68
CA THR A 217 -1.00 -3.65 8.35
C THR A 217 -0.73 -4.34 7.02
N LEU A 218 0.17 -3.79 6.20
CA LEU A 218 0.44 -4.34 4.86
C LEU A 218 1.93 -4.34 4.55
N GLN A 219 2.37 -5.35 3.80
CA GLN A 219 3.68 -5.37 3.17
C GLN A 219 3.63 -4.67 1.81
N TYR A 220 4.77 -4.10 1.40
CA TYR A 220 4.96 -3.57 0.05
C TYR A 220 6.40 -3.84 -0.41
N ARG A 221 6.64 -3.92 -1.72
CA ARG A 221 7.99 -4.20 -2.24
C ARG A 221 8.99 -3.10 -1.85
N LEU A 222 10.21 -3.52 -1.54
CA LEU A 222 11.30 -2.69 -1.03
C LEU A 222 12.51 -2.69 -1.97
N GLY A 223 13.43 -1.75 -1.76
CA GLY A 223 14.70 -1.60 -2.46
C GLY A 223 14.53 -1.61 -3.98
N PRO A 224 15.43 -2.29 -4.74
CA PRO A 224 15.31 -2.35 -6.18
C PRO A 224 14.04 -3.07 -6.65
N PHE A 225 13.43 -3.95 -5.84
CA PHE A 225 12.20 -4.65 -6.23
C PHE A 225 10.97 -3.74 -6.23
N GLY A 226 10.96 -2.73 -5.35
CA GLY A 226 9.86 -1.77 -5.20
C GLY A 226 10.06 -0.44 -5.92
N PHE A 227 11.30 0.00 -6.11
CA PHE A 227 11.60 1.40 -6.45
C PHE A 227 12.63 1.57 -7.58
N LEU A 228 12.91 0.50 -8.33
CA LEU A 228 13.70 0.60 -9.55
C LEU A 228 12.89 1.28 -10.66
N ALA A 229 13.46 2.31 -11.29
CA ALA A 229 12.88 3.01 -12.43
C ALA A 229 13.85 3.06 -13.62
N SER A 230 13.34 2.91 -14.84
CA SER A 230 14.12 2.96 -16.09
C SER A 230 13.82 4.20 -16.94
N ASP A 231 13.13 5.19 -16.37
CA ASP A 231 12.71 6.42 -17.07
C ASP A 231 11.80 6.20 -18.29
N ASP A 232 11.28 4.99 -18.46
CA ASP A 232 10.41 4.61 -19.57
C ASP A 232 9.44 3.49 -19.16
N ARG A 233 8.63 3.03 -20.12
CA ARG A 233 7.63 1.98 -19.90
C ARG A 233 8.20 0.62 -19.44
N SER A 234 9.50 0.37 -19.58
CA SER A 234 10.10 -0.94 -19.26
C SER A 234 10.03 -1.23 -17.76
N ALA A 235 10.25 -0.20 -16.94
CA ALA A 235 10.04 -0.19 -15.50
C ALA A 235 9.77 1.26 -15.06
N PRO A 236 8.51 1.74 -15.09
CA PRO A 236 8.18 3.13 -14.77
C PRO A 236 8.59 3.56 -13.35
N GLY A 237 8.67 2.62 -12.42
CA GLY A 237 9.04 2.87 -11.02
C GLY A 237 7.86 2.76 -10.07
N ASN A 238 8.09 3.14 -8.81
CA ASN A 238 7.08 3.25 -7.75
C ASN A 238 6.24 1.98 -7.50
N PHE A 239 6.75 0.80 -7.84
CA PHE A 239 6.03 -0.46 -7.65
C PHE A 239 5.59 -0.69 -6.20
N GLY A 240 6.43 -0.33 -5.22
CA GLY A 240 6.07 -0.37 -3.80
C GLY A 240 4.90 0.55 -3.42
N LEU A 241 4.82 1.75 -3.99
CA LEU A 241 3.69 2.69 -3.77
C LEU A 241 2.41 2.22 -4.48
N LYS A 242 2.57 1.56 -5.63
CA LYS A 242 1.47 0.91 -6.34
C LYS A 242 0.96 -0.31 -5.56
N ASP A 243 1.83 -1.05 -4.86
CA ASP A 243 1.43 -2.13 -3.94
C ASP A 243 0.57 -1.57 -2.81
N GLN A 244 1.01 -0.48 -2.18
CA GLN A 244 0.25 0.21 -1.14
C GLN A 244 -1.12 0.70 -1.66
N SER A 245 -1.17 1.24 -2.88
CA SER A 245 -2.42 1.67 -3.52
C SER A 245 -3.38 0.50 -3.77
N LEU A 246 -2.86 -0.65 -4.22
CA LEU A 246 -3.66 -1.85 -4.41
C LEU A 246 -4.18 -2.40 -3.07
N ALA A 247 -3.35 -2.39 -2.01
CA ALA A 247 -3.80 -2.77 -0.68
C ALA A 247 -4.90 -1.83 -0.14
N LEU A 248 -4.81 -0.51 -0.42
CA LEU A 248 -5.87 0.44 -0.07
C LEU A 248 -7.17 0.19 -0.85
N ARG A 249 -7.09 -0.19 -2.14
CA ARG A 249 -8.25 -0.64 -2.91
C ARG A 249 -8.84 -1.94 -2.34
N TRP A 250 -7.99 -2.88 -1.91
CA TRP A 250 -8.42 -4.09 -1.22
C TRP A 250 -9.19 -3.75 0.06
N VAL A 251 -8.70 -2.80 0.87
CA VAL A 251 -9.41 -2.31 2.07
C VAL A 251 -10.78 -1.75 1.69
N GLN A 252 -10.86 -0.90 0.65
CA GLN A 252 -12.14 -0.34 0.19
C GLN A 252 -13.13 -1.42 -0.28
N GLY A 253 -12.64 -2.50 -0.88
CA GLY A 253 -13.47 -3.61 -1.35
C GLY A 253 -13.95 -4.54 -0.23
N ASN A 254 -13.13 -4.78 0.80
CA ASN A 254 -13.30 -5.91 1.71
C ASN A 254 -13.52 -5.55 3.18
N ILE A 255 -13.14 -4.35 3.66
CA ILE A 255 -13.05 -4.09 5.11
C ILE A 255 -14.41 -4.12 5.83
N GLU A 256 -15.51 -3.94 5.10
CA GLU A 256 -16.85 -4.03 5.69
C GLU A 256 -17.22 -5.44 6.15
N SER A 257 -16.70 -6.48 5.50
CA SER A 257 -16.87 -7.87 5.94
C SER A 257 -16.18 -8.14 7.28
N PHE A 258 -15.19 -7.33 7.64
CA PHE A 258 -14.53 -7.38 8.94
C PHE A 258 -15.24 -6.55 10.00
N GLY A 259 -16.31 -5.81 9.64
CA GLY A 259 -17.00 -4.86 10.52
C GLY A 259 -16.43 -3.44 10.47
N GLY A 260 -15.61 -3.11 9.48
CA GLY A 260 -15.05 -1.78 9.28
C GLY A 260 -15.98 -0.85 8.50
N ASP A 261 -15.72 0.44 8.62
CA ASP A 261 -16.36 1.50 7.85
C ASP A 261 -15.41 2.02 6.77
N ARG A 262 -15.65 1.60 5.51
CA ARG A 262 -14.81 2.00 4.37
C ARG A 262 -14.77 3.51 4.12
N ARG A 263 -15.73 4.28 4.67
CA ARG A 263 -15.78 5.75 4.58
C ARG A 263 -15.00 6.44 5.70
N ARG A 264 -14.58 5.72 6.74
CA ARG A 264 -13.78 6.24 7.88
C ARG A 264 -12.43 5.53 7.97
N VAL A 265 -11.72 5.51 6.84
CA VAL A 265 -10.34 5.03 6.75
C VAL A 265 -9.38 6.16 7.07
N THR A 266 -8.46 5.92 8.03
CA THR A 266 -7.30 6.75 8.32
C THR A 266 -6.06 6.03 7.79
N LEU A 267 -5.33 6.67 6.89
CA LEU A 267 -4.02 6.18 6.45
C LEU A 267 -2.95 6.73 7.39
N PHE A 268 -2.09 5.87 7.92
CA PHE A 268 -0.99 6.32 8.77
C PHE A 268 0.28 5.53 8.54
N GLY A 269 1.41 6.13 8.87
CA GLY A 269 2.70 5.50 8.69
C GLY A 269 3.82 6.24 9.41
N HIS A 270 4.95 5.56 9.54
CA HIS A 270 6.15 6.06 10.20
C HIS A 270 7.33 6.15 9.22
N SER A 271 8.17 7.19 9.31
CA SER A 271 9.36 7.36 8.48
C SER A 271 9.03 7.28 6.97
N ALA A 272 9.61 6.34 6.22
CA ALA A 272 9.26 6.09 4.82
C ALA A 272 7.76 5.82 4.60
N GLY A 273 7.08 5.20 5.57
CA GLY A 273 5.63 5.02 5.55
C GLY A 273 4.88 6.33 5.76
N ALA A 274 5.40 7.26 6.55
CA ALA A 274 4.84 8.61 6.72
C ALA A 274 4.99 9.47 5.45
N ALA A 275 6.13 9.35 4.76
CA ALA A 275 6.31 9.94 3.43
C ALA A 275 5.38 9.29 2.40
N SER A 276 5.19 7.96 2.47
CA SER A 276 4.22 7.25 1.63
C SER A 276 2.78 7.77 1.85
N VAL A 277 2.36 8.00 3.10
CA VAL A 277 1.06 8.61 3.42
C VAL A 277 0.91 9.97 2.71
N GLN A 278 1.93 10.81 2.78
CA GLN A 278 1.90 12.12 2.12
C GLN A 278 1.92 12.00 0.59
N LEU A 279 2.68 11.06 0.03
CA LEU A 279 2.66 10.74 -1.41
C LEU A 279 1.28 10.24 -1.87
N HIS A 280 0.60 9.42 -1.06
CA HIS A 280 -0.80 9.02 -1.33
C HIS A 280 -1.78 10.19 -1.27
N MET A 281 -1.48 11.27 -0.53
CA MET A 281 -2.29 12.50 -0.60
C MET A 281 -2.10 13.25 -1.93
N MET A 282 -0.98 13.05 -2.63
CA MET A 282 -0.68 13.69 -3.91
C MET A 282 -1.06 12.81 -5.12
N SER A 283 -1.18 11.50 -4.92
CA SER A 283 -1.36 10.53 -5.98
C SER A 283 -2.82 10.40 -6.45
N PRO A 284 -3.11 10.49 -7.76
CA PRO A 284 -4.44 10.19 -8.30
C PRO A 284 -4.85 8.73 -8.08
N LEU A 285 -3.91 7.78 -8.02
CA LEU A 285 -4.22 6.38 -7.74
C LEU A 285 -4.82 6.14 -6.36
N SER A 286 -4.71 7.12 -5.46
CA SER A 286 -5.13 7.00 -4.07
C SER A 286 -6.39 7.81 -3.76
N GLU A 287 -6.97 8.44 -4.78
CA GLU A 287 -8.16 9.25 -4.65
C GLU A 287 -9.34 8.42 -4.11
N GLY A 288 -10.05 8.98 -3.13
CA GLY A 288 -11.19 8.32 -2.50
C GLY A 288 -10.85 7.15 -1.55
N LEU A 289 -9.60 6.68 -1.47
CA LEU A 289 -9.27 5.45 -0.72
C LEU A 289 -9.16 5.62 0.81
N PHE A 290 -8.95 6.85 1.29
CA PHE A 290 -8.88 7.19 2.71
C PHE A 290 -9.56 8.54 2.99
N SER A 291 -9.72 8.94 4.26
CA SER A 291 -10.41 10.17 4.65
C SER A 291 -9.63 11.04 5.63
N LYS A 292 -8.59 10.47 6.26
CA LYS A 292 -7.70 11.14 7.23
C LYS A 292 -6.30 10.57 7.06
N ALA A 293 -5.30 11.37 7.42
CA ALA A 293 -3.89 10.98 7.33
C ALA A 293 -3.16 11.23 8.65
N ILE A 294 -2.19 10.38 8.99
CA ILE A 294 -1.22 10.62 10.07
C ILE A 294 0.20 10.30 9.57
N SER A 295 1.09 11.28 9.59
CA SER A 295 2.50 11.12 9.19
C SER A 295 3.41 11.24 10.42
N GLN A 296 4.07 10.16 10.80
CA GLN A 296 4.96 10.12 11.97
C GLN A 296 6.43 10.13 11.52
N SER A 297 7.15 11.21 11.81
CA SER A 297 8.60 11.32 11.56
C SER A 297 9.01 11.09 10.09
N GLY A 298 8.22 11.59 9.14
CA GLY A 298 8.56 11.50 7.71
C GLY A 298 7.68 12.37 6.81
N SER A 299 8.25 12.75 5.67
CA SER A 299 7.64 13.67 4.70
C SER A 299 8.10 13.31 3.29
N ALA A 300 7.21 13.40 2.31
CA ALA A 300 7.51 13.28 0.88
C ALA A 300 8.49 14.36 0.39
N LEU A 301 8.65 15.44 1.18
CA LEU A 301 9.55 16.56 0.87
C LEU A 301 10.96 16.37 1.44
N ALA A 302 11.17 15.35 2.27
CA ALA A 302 12.46 15.06 2.88
C ALA A 302 13.50 14.71 1.81
N PHE A 303 14.79 14.92 2.11
CA PHE A 303 15.85 14.71 1.12
C PHE A 303 15.92 13.28 0.57
N TRP A 304 15.59 12.28 1.41
CA TRP A 304 15.56 10.88 1.03
C TRP A 304 14.34 10.49 0.19
N GLY A 305 13.37 11.41 0.04
CA GLY A 305 12.27 11.33 -0.92
C GLY A 305 12.58 11.99 -2.28
N ARG A 306 13.69 12.76 -2.42
CA ARG A 306 14.14 13.26 -3.73
C ARG A 306 14.61 12.08 -4.58
N GLU A 307 14.39 12.07 -5.88
CA GLU A 307 14.85 10.99 -6.75
C GLU A 307 16.36 11.04 -7.04
N TYR A 308 16.92 9.93 -7.52
CA TYR A 308 18.28 9.90 -8.08
C TYR A 308 18.26 10.52 -9.49
N PRO A 309 19.18 11.43 -9.86
CA PRO A 309 19.06 12.17 -11.12
C PRO A 309 19.07 11.31 -12.39
N ASP A 310 19.85 10.22 -12.40
CA ASP A 310 19.97 9.28 -13.52
C ASP A 310 19.46 7.89 -13.12
N GLN A 311 18.15 7.68 -13.27
CA GLN A 311 17.48 6.43 -12.88
C GLN A 311 17.97 5.26 -13.73
N LEU A 312 17.96 5.39 -15.05
CA LEU A 312 18.42 4.32 -15.94
C LEU A 312 19.91 4.01 -15.71
N GLY A 313 20.76 5.01 -15.48
CA GLY A 313 22.16 4.80 -15.11
C GLY A 313 22.33 4.06 -13.79
N LEU A 314 21.50 4.35 -12.78
CA LEU A 314 21.48 3.58 -11.52
C LEU A 314 21.11 2.11 -11.77
N VAL A 315 20.12 1.84 -12.61
CA VAL A 315 19.74 0.47 -13.02
C VAL A 315 20.88 -0.24 -13.74
N ARG A 316 21.61 0.45 -14.62
CA ARG A 316 22.78 -0.10 -15.30
C ARG A 316 23.89 -0.46 -14.32
N LYS A 317 24.20 0.43 -13.37
CA LYS A 317 25.19 0.17 -12.31
C LYS A 317 24.80 -1.06 -11.49
N LEU A 318 23.52 -1.18 -11.10
CA LEU A 318 23.04 -2.37 -10.39
C LEU A 318 23.20 -3.64 -11.23
N ALA A 319 22.84 -3.59 -12.51
CA ALA A 319 22.96 -4.74 -13.41
C ALA A 319 24.42 -5.17 -13.62
N VAL A 320 25.35 -4.22 -13.76
CA VAL A 320 26.80 -4.50 -13.81
C VAL A 320 27.27 -5.13 -12.50
N ALA A 321 26.90 -4.55 -11.36
CA ALA A 321 27.22 -5.06 -10.03
C ALA A 321 26.69 -6.50 -9.79
N ALA A 322 25.55 -6.82 -10.41
CA ALA A 322 24.92 -8.14 -10.40
C ALA A 322 25.43 -9.08 -11.51
N GLU A 323 26.47 -8.68 -12.25
CA GLU A 323 27.17 -9.47 -13.28
C GLU A 323 26.31 -9.78 -14.51
N VAL A 324 25.38 -8.87 -14.87
CA VAL A 324 24.64 -8.93 -16.13
C VAL A 324 25.58 -8.49 -17.28
N LYS A 325 26.01 -9.46 -18.09
CA LYS A 325 26.93 -9.21 -19.21
C LYS A 325 26.37 -8.20 -20.21
N GLY A 326 27.14 -7.15 -20.53
CA GLY A 326 26.78 -6.13 -21.51
C GLY A 326 25.71 -5.14 -21.04
N ALA A 327 25.41 -5.09 -19.74
CA ALA A 327 24.38 -4.23 -19.17
C ALA A 327 24.54 -2.74 -19.52
N GLU A 328 25.76 -2.24 -19.69
CA GLU A 328 25.99 -0.81 -20.02
C GLU A 328 25.40 -0.41 -21.38
N ARG A 329 25.28 -1.37 -22.30
CA ARG A 329 24.87 -1.12 -23.71
C ARG A 329 23.48 -1.64 -24.05
N MET A 330 22.81 -2.36 -23.13
CA MET A 330 21.46 -2.88 -23.37
C MET A 330 20.44 -1.74 -23.52
N SER A 331 19.39 -1.94 -24.32
CA SER A 331 18.19 -1.11 -24.16
C SER A 331 17.59 -1.33 -22.77
N SER A 332 16.83 -0.36 -22.27
CA SER A 332 16.07 -0.47 -21.00
C SER A 332 15.24 -1.76 -20.94
N GLU A 333 14.50 -2.08 -22.00
CA GLU A 333 13.69 -3.29 -22.10
C GLU A 333 14.52 -4.58 -21.92
N LYS A 334 15.65 -4.69 -22.63
CA LYS A 334 16.57 -5.84 -22.52
C LYS A 334 17.20 -5.91 -21.13
N LEU A 335 17.54 -4.76 -20.56
CA LEU A 335 18.15 -4.64 -19.23
C LEU A 335 17.19 -5.11 -18.14
N ILE A 336 15.94 -4.64 -18.13
CA ILE A 336 14.91 -5.07 -17.18
C ILE A 336 14.62 -6.57 -17.36
N THR A 337 14.52 -7.04 -18.60
CA THR A 337 14.33 -8.47 -18.89
C THR A 337 15.48 -9.33 -18.37
N ALA A 338 16.72 -8.85 -18.45
CA ALA A 338 17.88 -9.53 -17.89
C ALA A 338 17.85 -9.54 -16.36
N LEU A 339 17.53 -8.41 -15.72
CA LEU A 339 17.41 -8.28 -14.27
C LEU A 339 16.32 -9.18 -13.67
N ARG A 340 15.23 -9.44 -14.40
CA ARG A 340 14.19 -10.42 -13.99
C ARG A 340 14.73 -11.84 -13.81
N LYS A 341 15.86 -12.18 -14.44
CA LYS A 341 16.49 -13.51 -14.37
C LYS A 341 17.56 -13.63 -13.29
N VAL A 342 17.98 -12.52 -12.67
CA VAL A 342 18.99 -12.52 -11.60
C VAL A 342 18.36 -13.09 -10.33
N ASP A 343 19.10 -13.90 -9.57
CA ASP A 343 18.64 -14.32 -8.24
C ASP A 343 18.34 -13.09 -7.34
N ALA A 344 17.27 -13.17 -6.55
CA ALA A 344 16.81 -12.03 -5.77
C ALA A 344 17.83 -11.60 -4.70
N SER A 345 18.45 -12.57 -4.02
CA SER A 345 19.48 -12.29 -3.01
C SER A 345 20.75 -11.75 -3.64
N LYS A 346 21.18 -12.29 -4.79
CA LYS A 346 22.33 -11.74 -5.55
C LYS A 346 22.08 -10.31 -6.00
N LEU A 347 20.89 -10.02 -6.54
CA LEU A 347 20.53 -8.68 -6.99
C LEU A 347 20.57 -7.69 -5.81
N LEU A 348 19.97 -8.07 -4.67
CA LEU A 348 19.96 -7.23 -3.48
C LEU A 348 21.35 -7.02 -2.89
N ALA A 349 22.17 -8.08 -2.77
CA ALA A 349 23.55 -7.97 -2.32
C ALA A 349 24.39 -7.07 -3.22
N SER A 350 24.07 -6.99 -4.51
CA SER A 350 24.78 -6.13 -5.46
C SER A 350 24.59 -4.64 -5.18
N VAL A 351 23.52 -4.25 -4.46
CA VAL A 351 23.28 -2.87 -4.04
C VAL A 351 24.42 -2.33 -3.17
N ASP A 352 25.08 -3.17 -2.38
CA ASP A 352 26.22 -2.76 -1.55
C ASP A 352 27.39 -2.22 -2.37
N LYS A 353 27.59 -2.73 -3.60
CA LYS A 353 28.67 -2.29 -4.49
C LYS A 353 28.45 -0.87 -5.04
N LEU A 354 27.27 -0.29 -4.83
CA LEU A 354 26.89 1.06 -5.29
C LEU A 354 27.06 2.10 -4.19
N LYS A 355 27.41 1.68 -2.97
CA LYS A 355 27.62 2.56 -1.81
C LYS A 355 29.01 3.18 -1.88
N PHE A 356 29.11 4.47 -1.55
CA PHE A 356 30.39 5.19 -1.59
C PHE A 356 31.16 5.04 -0.27
N TRP A 357 30.49 4.83 0.86
CA TRP A 357 31.14 4.67 2.16
C TRP A 357 30.27 3.91 3.14
N ASN A 358 30.74 2.77 3.65
CA ASN A 358 30.00 1.89 4.55
C ASN A 358 28.56 1.61 4.04
N ASN A 359 27.54 2.08 4.76
CA ASN A 359 26.13 1.95 4.39
C ASN A 359 25.58 3.15 3.59
N GLN A 360 26.42 4.12 3.21
CA GLN A 360 26.02 5.35 2.53
C GLN A 360 26.15 5.26 0.99
N PRO A 361 25.16 5.76 0.22
CA PRO A 361 23.88 6.26 0.71
C PRO A 361 22.99 5.08 1.14
N ILE A 362 22.26 5.26 2.24
CA ILE A 362 21.41 4.20 2.79
C ILE A 362 20.27 3.83 1.83
N ILE A 363 19.71 4.83 1.16
CA ILE A 363 18.54 4.67 0.29
C ILE A 363 18.93 5.08 -1.14
N LEU A 364 19.15 4.08 -2.00
CA LEU A 364 19.45 4.28 -3.42
C LEU A 364 18.18 4.28 -4.29
N PHE A 365 17.33 3.28 -4.09
CA PHE A 365 16.06 3.12 -4.80
C PHE A 365 14.95 3.73 -3.97
N ARG A 366 14.33 4.78 -4.49
CA ARG A 366 13.40 5.68 -3.79
C ARG A 366 12.25 6.09 -4.72
N PRO A 367 11.14 6.65 -4.19
CA PRO A 367 10.09 7.20 -5.02
C PRO A 367 10.63 8.14 -6.12
N VAL A 368 10.02 8.10 -7.30
CA VAL A 368 10.39 8.92 -8.46
C VAL A 368 9.17 9.62 -9.05
N ALA A 369 9.38 10.74 -9.73
CA ALA A 369 8.38 11.28 -10.65
C ALA A 369 8.42 10.45 -11.93
N GLU A 370 7.37 9.66 -12.20
CA GLU A 370 7.34 8.72 -13.31
C GLU A 370 7.30 9.48 -14.65
N LYS A 371 8.32 9.28 -15.49
CA LYS A 371 8.42 9.90 -16.82
C LYS A 371 7.47 9.29 -17.85
N TYR A 372 7.19 8.01 -17.73
CA TYR A 372 6.16 7.34 -18.51
C TYR A 372 4.83 7.45 -17.77
N VAL A 373 3.87 8.16 -18.37
CA VAL A 373 2.58 8.47 -17.75
C VAL A 373 1.43 7.75 -18.46
N ASP A 374 0.63 7.05 -17.67
CA ASP A 374 -0.58 6.31 -18.03
C ASP A 374 -1.57 6.29 -16.84
N ASP A 375 -2.67 5.53 -16.98
CA ASP A 375 -3.71 5.41 -15.95
C ASP A 375 -3.24 4.67 -14.68
N GLU A 376 -2.08 3.99 -14.74
CA GLU A 376 -1.47 3.27 -13.62
C GLU A 376 -0.29 4.04 -12.99
N THR A 377 -0.11 5.30 -13.37
CA THR A 377 0.95 6.16 -12.86
C THR A 377 0.65 6.64 -11.45
N PHE A 378 1.56 6.37 -10.52
CA PHE A 378 1.36 6.75 -9.13
C PHE A 378 1.58 8.25 -8.91
N ILE A 379 2.69 8.78 -9.42
CA ILE A 379 3.00 10.21 -9.35
C ILE A 379 3.86 10.60 -10.54
N LYS A 380 3.51 11.71 -11.20
CA LYS A 380 4.15 12.15 -12.45
C LYS A 380 4.97 13.44 -12.33
N GLU A 381 4.92 14.08 -11.17
CA GLU A 381 5.54 15.39 -10.91
C GLU A 381 6.26 15.36 -9.57
N ASP A 382 7.23 16.25 -9.38
CA ASP A 382 7.99 16.33 -8.13
C ASP A 382 7.02 16.61 -6.95
N PRO A 383 7.07 15.81 -5.87
CA PRO A 383 6.27 16.04 -4.66
C PRO A 383 6.34 17.47 -4.12
N LYS A 384 7.49 18.14 -4.24
CA LYS A 384 7.68 19.56 -3.83
C LYS A 384 6.85 20.51 -4.67
N GLU A 385 6.81 20.30 -5.99
CA GLU A 385 6.02 21.12 -6.90
C GLU A 385 4.52 20.90 -6.70
N LEU A 386 4.11 19.63 -6.53
CA LEU A 386 2.72 19.28 -6.21
C LEU A 386 2.27 19.92 -4.89
N TRP A 387 3.13 19.85 -3.87
CA TRP A 387 2.86 20.43 -2.56
C TRP A 387 2.76 21.95 -2.61
N ALA A 388 3.75 22.61 -3.22
CA ALA A 388 3.79 24.07 -3.34
C ALA A 388 2.59 24.62 -4.13
N ALA A 389 2.14 23.89 -5.15
CA ALA A 389 0.97 24.24 -5.95
C ALA A 389 -0.38 23.94 -5.26
N GLY A 390 -0.38 23.36 -4.06
CA GLY A 390 -1.62 22.96 -3.38
C GLY A 390 -2.34 21.77 -4.02
N ARG A 391 -1.65 21.01 -4.88
CA ARG A 391 -2.18 19.87 -5.66
C ARG A 391 -2.04 18.57 -4.90
N TYR A 392 -2.74 18.51 -3.79
CA TYR A 392 -2.86 17.33 -2.94
C TYR A 392 -4.25 17.33 -2.30
N ARG A 393 -4.63 16.16 -1.80
CA ARG A 393 -5.92 15.98 -1.15
C ARG A 393 -5.96 16.71 0.20
N LYS A 394 -6.86 17.67 0.32
CA LYS A 394 -7.09 18.44 1.55
C LYS A 394 -8.01 17.67 2.50
N ILE A 395 -7.42 16.83 3.34
CA ILE A 395 -8.10 16.05 4.38
C ILE A 395 -7.51 16.36 5.75
N PRO A 396 -8.20 16.04 6.87
CA PRO A 396 -7.59 16.11 8.19
C PRO A 396 -6.28 15.31 8.23
N TRP A 397 -5.20 16.00 8.56
CA TRP A 397 -3.84 15.46 8.57
C TRP A 397 -3.16 15.81 9.88
N MET A 398 -2.65 14.81 10.57
CA MET A 398 -1.80 14.96 11.76
C MET A 398 -0.37 14.62 11.35
N THR A 399 0.59 15.47 11.70
CA THR A 399 2.01 15.22 11.40
C THR A 399 2.89 15.69 12.56
N GLY A 400 4.04 15.05 12.73
CA GLY A 400 5.01 15.40 13.78
C GLY A 400 6.30 14.59 13.64
N TYR A 401 7.31 14.97 14.41
CA TYR A 401 8.61 14.30 14.49
C TYR A 401 9.14 14.38 15.93
N LEU A 402 10.13 13.56 16.29
CA LEU A 402 10.77 13.62 17.61
C LEU A 402 12.04 14.48 17.57
N PRO A 403 12.41 15.16 18.68
CA PRO A 403 13.63 15.99 18.75
C PRO A 403 14.95 15.25 18.49
N ASN A 404 14.94 13.91 18.45
CA ASN A 404 16.10 13.05 18.31
C ASN A 404 15.98 12.02 17.16
N ASP A 405 15.05 12.19 16.21
CA ASP A 405 14.81 11.23 15.10
C ASP A 405 16.08 10.87 14.29
N GLY A 406 17.04 11.80 14.20
CA GLY A 406 18.31 11.58 13.51
C GLY A 406 19.16 10.44 14.06
N ILE A 407 18.92 10.01 15.31
CA ILE A 407 19.69 8.91 15.93
C ILE A 407 19.49 7.59 15.20
N ALA A 408 18.29 7.34 14.67
CA ALA A 408 17.97 6.07 14.00
C ALA A 408 18.88 5.83 12.80
N VAL A 409 19.23 6.89 12.06
CA VAL A 409 20.04 6.79 10.86
C VAL A 409 21.55 6.84 11.16
N LEU A 410 21.92 7.35 12.33
CA LEU A 410 23.31 7.39 12.79
C LEU A 410 23.69 6.18 13.64
N LEU A 411 22.77 5.22 13.85
CA LEU A 411 23.06 4.05 14.67
C LEU A 411 24.27 3.27 14.16
N SER A 412 24.33 2.98 12.87
CA SER A 412 25.51 2.33 12.25
C SER A 412 26.77 3.17 12.39
N LEU A 413 26.65 4.50 12.40
CA LEU A 413 27.78 5.38 12.61
C LEU A 413 28.34 5.23 14.02
N PHE A 414 27.48 5.28 15.04
CA PHE A 414 27.88 5.24 16.43
C PHE A 414 28.30 3.85 16.93
N VAL A 415 27.88 2.77 16.27
CA VAL A 415 28.24 1.41 16.70
C VAL A 415 29.68 1.04 16.34
N ASP A 416 30.13 1.31 15.12
CA ASP A 416 31.44 0.83 14.65
C ASP A 416 32.17 1.76 13.66
N GLN A 417 31.57 2.89 13.27
CA GLN A 417 32.12 3.74 12.19
C GLN A 417 32.46 5.18 12.63
N LEU A 418 32.33 5.51 13.92
CA LEU A 418 32.52 6.88 14.40
C LEU A 418 33.97 7.35 14.22
N GLU A 419 34.95 6.54 14.61
CA GLU A 419 36.37 6.88 14.47
C GLU A 419 36.79 7.03 12.99
N PRO A 420 36.48 6.07 12.07
CA PRO A 420 36.68 6.27 10.64
C PRO A 420 36.02 7.53 10.09
N PHE A 421 34.81 7.87 10.58
CA PHE A 421 34.12 9.07 10.14
C PHE A 421 34.81 10.34 10.62
N ILE A 422 35.19 10.42 11.89
CA ILE A 422 35.91 11.58 12.47
C ILE A 422 37.22 11.81 11.71
N LYS A 423 37.95 10.74 11.37
CA LYS A 423 39.20 10.83 10.60
C LYS A 423 39.00 11.42 9.20
N ASN A 424 37.86 11.14 8.57
CA ASN A 424 37.54 11.56 7.20
C ASN A 424 36.42 12.63 7.14
N GLN A 425 36.18 13.34 8.24
CA GLN A 425 34.98 14.17 8.40
C GLN A 425 34.88 15.32 7.39
N GLN A 426 36.01 15.83 6.88
CA GLN A 426 36.01 16.88 5.84
C GLN A 426 35.39 16.40 4.53
N GLU A 427 35.53 15.11 4.21
CA GLU A 427 34.98 14.49 3.01
C GLU A 427 33.57 13.93 3.27
N LEU A 428 33.37 13.28 4.42
CA LEU A 428 32.15 12.54 4.71
C LEU A 428 31.00 13.40 5.25
N LEU A 429 31.30 14.45 6.03
CA LEU A 429 30.27 15.35 6.56
C LEU A 429 29.43 16.04 5.47
N PRO A 430 30.01 16.64 4.40
CA PRO A 430 29.21 17.28 3.37
C PRO A 430 28.35 16.27 2.60
N LEU A 431 28.85 15.05 2.36
CA LEU A 431 28.09 13.95 1.74
C LEU A 431 26.91 13.52 2.64
N LEU A 432 27.17 13.35 3.95
CA LEU A 432 26.14 13.02 4.93
C LEU A 432 25.07 14.12 5.00
N ALA A 433 25.47 15.38 4.94
CA ALA A 433 24.59 16.55 4.98
C ALA A 433 23.92 16.87 3.63
N ASP A 434 24.34 16.24 2.52
CA ASP A 434 23.92 16.56 1.14
C ASP A 434 24.15 18.04 0.79
N VAL A 435 25.36 18.54 1.08
CA VAL A 435 25.78 19.90 0.75
C VAL A 435 27.15 19.93 0.09
N PRO A 436 27.50 21.02 -0.63
CA PRO A 436 28.84 21.17 -1.19
C PRO A 436 29.93 21.12 -0.10
N PRO A 437 31.14 20.60 -0.41
CA PRO A 437 32.26 20.58 0.53
C PRO A 437 32.62 21.95 1.10
N SER A 438 32.40 23.03 0.35
CA SER A 438 32.60 24.41 0.81
C SER A 438 31.74 24.80 2.02
N SER A 439 30.69 24.05 2.33
CA SER A 439 29.76 24.32 3.43
C SER A 439 30.21 23.73 4.78
N VAL A 440 31.29 22.94 4.83
CA VAL A 440 31.77 22.31 6.08
C VAL A 440 32.02 23.31 7.21
N PRO A 441 32.66 24.48 7.00
CA PRO A 441 32.83 25.48 8.06
C PRO A 441 31.50 25.98 8.64
N LEU A 442 30.46 26.10 7.80
CA LEU A 442 29.11 26.50 8.24
C LEU A 442 28.46 25.40 9.08
N LEU A 443 28.66 24.13 8.72
CA LEU A 443 28.18 22.99 9.51
C LEU A 443 28.83 22.97 10.90
N TYR A 444 30.15 23.16 10.98
CA TYR A 444 30.85 23.26 12.28
C TYR A 444 30.33 24.41 13.12
N LYS A 445 30.22 25.61 12.53
CA LYS A 445 29.70 26.78 13.25
C LYS A 445 28.28 26.54 13.77
N LYS A 446 27.40 25.94 12.95
CA LYS A 446 25.98 25.76 13.28
C LYS A 446 25.73 24.65 14.30
N PHE A 447 26.43 23.52 14.18
CA PHE A 447 26.09 22.31 14.94
C PHE A 447 27.15 21.89 15.95
N PHE A 448 28.41 22.31 15.79
CA PHE A 448 29.55 21.84 16.59
C PHE A 448 30.31 22.97 17.29
N GLY A 449 29.70 24.15 17.43
CA GLY A 449 30.31 25.31 18.10
C GLY A 449 31.55 25.86 17.40
N GLY A 450 31.69 25.62 16.09
CA GLY A 450 32.85 26.01 15.29
C GLY A 450 34.02 25.03 15.32
N ASN A 451 33.92 23.94 16.09
CA ASN A 451 34.98 22.96 16.22
C ASN A 451 34.80 21.77 15.25
N PRO A 452 35.88 21.08 14.87
CA PRO A 452 35.79 19.77 14.24
C PRO A 452 35.03 18.77 15.12
N ILE A 453 34.50 17.73 14.48
CA ILE A 453 33.81 16.63 15.14
C ILE A 453 34.84 15.82 15.93
N SER A 454 34.51 15.51 17.17
CA SER A 454 35.25 14.64 18.09
C SER A 454 34.27 13.67 18.78
N PRO A 455 34.75 12.62 19.46
CA PRO A 455 33.86 11.71 20.19
C PRO A 455 32.93 12.42 21.18
N GLU A 456 33.40 13.51 21.81
CA GLU A 456 32.67 14.26 22.82
C GLU A 456 31.52 15.09 22.24
N ASN A 457 31.63 15.54 20.99
CA ASN A 457 30.61 16.37 20.34
C ASN A 457 29.85 15.65 19.20
N ALA A 458 30.23 14.41 18.86
CA ALA A 458 29.68 13.67 17.73
C ALA A 458 28.16 13.47 17.79
N PHE A 459 27.56 13.47 18.98
CA PHE A 459 26.10 13.38 19.12
C PHE A 459 25.36 14.53 18.41
N ALA A 460 26.00 15.69 18.20
CA ALA A 460 25.43 16.78 17.43
C ALA A 460 25.20 16.46 15.94
N LEU A 461 25.79 15.38 15.41
CA LEU A 461 25.44 14.85 14.08
C LEU A 461 23.95 14.52 13.97
N THR A 462 23.29 14.14 15.07
CA THR A 462 21.84 13.90 15.09
C THR A 462 21.07 15.14 14.66
N GLN A 463 21.52 16.34 15.06
CA GLN A 463 20.89 17.61 14.72
C GLN A 463 21.14 18.03 13.28
N VAL A 464 22.32 17.69 12.72
CA VAL A 464 22.59 17.84 11.28
C VAL A 464 21.56 17.03 10.48
N TYR A 465 21.34 15.77 10.87
CA TYR A 465 20.42 14.89 10.18
C TYR A 465 18.96 15.34 10.33
N ILE A 466 18.52 15.71 11.54
CA ILE A 466 17.17 16.23 11.80
C ILE A 466 16.90 17.49 10.98
N SER A 467 17.87 18.40 10.95
CA SER A 467 17.72 19.63 10.18
C SER A 467 17.58 19.34 8.69
N LYS A 468 18.24 18.29 8.21
CA LYS A 468 18.18 17.84 6.81
C LYS A 468 16.87 17.11 6.48
N THR A 469 16.27 16.40 7.44
CA THR A 469 15.08 15.55 7.22
C THR A 469 13.76 16.22 7.52
N HIS A 470 13.70 17.08 8.54
CA HIS A 470 12.44 17.59 9.09
C HIS A 470 12.29 19.10 9.01
N THR A 471 13.37 19.86 8.87
CA THR A 471 13.33 21.33 8.85
C THR A 471 13.96 21.91 7.58
N ASP A 472 13.80 23.22 7.40
CA ASP A 472 14.42 23.93 6.28
C ASP A 472 15.93 24.03 6.53
N PHE A 473 16.71 23.22 5.80
CA PHE A 473 18.17 23.18 5.90
C PHE A 473 18.80 24.39 5.20
N ARG A 474 18.59 25.59 5.75
CA ARG A 474 19.26 26.81 5.29
C ARG A 474 20.60 26.95 6.01
N LEU A 475 21.68 26.95 5.23
CA LEU A 475 23.02 27.38 5.63
C LEU A 475 23.25 28.80 5.09
N ASN A 476 22.37 29.73 5.44
CA ASN A 476 22.51 31.15 5.12
C ASN A 476 22.74 31.94 6.39
#